data_AF-A0A0E9W2S3-F1
#
_entry.id   AF-A0A0E9W2S3-F1
#
_cell.length_a   1.000
_cell.length_b   1.000
_cell.length_c   1.000
_cell.angle_alpha   90.00
_cell.angle_beta   90.00
_cell.angle_gamma   90.00
#
_symmetry.space_group_name_H-M   'P 1'
#
loop_
_entity.id
_entity.type
_entity.pdbx_description
1 polymer ?
#
loop_
_entity_poly.entity_id
_entity_poly.type
_entity_poly.pdbx_seq_one_letter_code
_entity_poly.pdbx_strand_id
1 'polypeptide(L)' 'MGKSDDLIENKDGMMYMLGEGTWIEYWPTEPERQRPAFREPCLGIKEATADLVTYGCPT' A
#
# COMPACT_ATOMS: atom_id res chain seq x y z
N MET A 1 -2.90 -0.45 2.59
CA MET A 1 -2.81 -1.40 3.72
C MET A 1 -3.94 -1.07 4.69
N GLY A 2 -4.53 -2.04 5.39
CA GLY A 2 -5.69 -1.77 6.25
C GLY A 2 -5.91 -2.88 7.27
N LYS A 3 -7.02 -2.78 8.01
CA LYS A 3 -7.40 -3.74 9.06
C LYS A 3 -8.51 -4.66 8.58
N SER A 4 -8.54 -5.88 9.11
CA SER A 4 -9.63 -6.84 8.86
C SER A 4 -10.98 -6.33 9.36
N ASP A 5 -10.98 -5.49 10.40
CA ASP A 5 -12.20 -4.91 10.97
C ASP A 5 -12.94 -3.99 10.00
N ASP A 6 -12.24 -3.48 8.98
CA ASP A 6 -12.81 -2.63 7.92
C ASP A 6 -13.38 -3.45 6.75
N LEU A 7 -13.46 -4.78 6.85
CA LEU A 7 -14.05 -5.64 5.82
C LEU A 7 -15.57 -5.79 6.03
N ILE A 8 -16.32 -5.62 4.95
CA ILE A 8 -17.78 -5.78 4.93
C ILE A 8 -18.15 -6.90 3.96
N GLU A 9 -18.80 -7.95 4.45
CA GLU A 9 -19.32 -9.02 3.61
C GLU A 9 -20.60 -8.57 2.88
N ASN A 10 -20.68 -8.89 1.59
CA ASN A 10 -21.83 -8.65 0.72
C ASN A 10 -22.16 -9.93 -0.08
N LYS A 11 -23.32 -9.97 -0.74
CA LYS A 11 -23.80 -11.10 -1.54
C LYS A 11 -22.82 -11.54 -2.64
N ASP A 12 -22.00 -10.62 -3.14
CA ASP A 12 -21.04 -10.86 -4.23
C ASP A 12 -19.58 -10.99 -3.75
N GLY A 13 -19.31 -10.93 -2.43
CA GLY A 13 -17.97 -11.06 -1.86
C GLY A 13 -17.66 -10.05 -0.76
N MET A 14 -16.38 -9.68 -0.62
CA MET A 14 -15.91 -8.74 0.41
C MET A 14 -15.74 -7.33 -0.15
N MET A 15 -16.19 -6.33 0.59
CA MET A 15 -15.95 -4.91 0.35
C MET A 15 -14.97 -4.37 1.38
N TYR A 16 -14.08 -3.48 0.96
CA TYR A 16 -13.14 -2.79 1.83
C TYR A 16 -13.68 -1.40 2.18
N MET A 17 -13.87 -1.12 3.47
CA MET A 17 -14.13 0.22 3.96
C MET A 17 -12.80 0.94 4.20
N LEU A 18 -12.72 2.21 3.84
CA LEU A 18 -11.51 3.01 4.02
C LEU A 18 -11.63 3.77 5.35
N GLY A 19 -11.31 3.08 6.45
CA GLY A 19 -11.34 3.63 7.81
C GLY A 19 -10.06 4.36 8.22
N GLU A 20 -10.03 4.87 9.46
CA GLU A 20 -8.87 5.56 10.04
C GLU A 20 -7.61 4.68 10.08
N GLY A 21 -7.79 3.36 10.24
CA GLY A 21 -6.69 2.38 10.23
C GLY A 21 -6.21 2.00 8.82
N THR A 22 -6.75 2.60 7.77
CA THR A 22 -6.41 2.27 6.38
C THR A 22 -5.44 3.28 5.81
N TRP A 23 -4.24 2.80 5.45
CA TRP A 23 -3.19 3.59 4.80
C TRP A 23 -3.31 3.50 3.27
N ILE A 24 -3.54 4.66 2.65
CA ILE A 24 -3.51 4.85 1.20
C ILE A 24 -2.42 5.86 0.88
N GLU A 25 -1.51 5.45 0.02
CA GLU A 25 -0.38 6.28 -0.39
C GLU A 25 -0.32 6.35 -1.91
N TYR A 26 0.10 7.50 -2.41
CA TYR A 26 0.24 7.71 -3.84
C TYR A 26 1.48 7.00 -4.37
N TRP A 27 1.28 6.04 -5.28
CA TRP A 27 2.37 5.38 -5.98
C TRP A 27 2.70 6.14 -7.28
N PRO A 28 3.91 6.75 -7.41
CA PRO A 28 4.25 7.53 -8.60
C PRO A 28 4.26 6.68 -9.87
N THR A 29 3.71 7.24 -10.95
CA THR A 29 3.76 6.61 -12.27
C THR A 29 5.19 6.56 -12.82
N GLU A 30 5.45 5.72 -13.82
CA GLU A 30 6.78 5.59 -14.42
C GLU A 30 7.36 6.92 -14.94
N PRO A 31 6.60 7.81 -15.61
CA PRO A 31 7.10 9.13 -16.00
C PRO A 31 7.41 10.03 -14.79
N GLU A 32 6.59 10.00 -13.74
CA GLU A 32 6.76 10.86 -12.57
C GLU A 32 7.97 10.47 -11.73
N ARG A 33 8.28 9.18 -11.65
CA ARG A 33 9.45 8.64 -10.94
C ARG A 33 10.78 9.24 -11.41
N GLN A 34 10.85 9.72 -12.65
CA GLN A 34 12.05 10.38 -13.19
C GLN A 34 12.27 11.78 -12.60
N ARG A 35 11.22 12.38 -12.03
CA ARG A 35 11.30 13.70 -11.41
C ARG A 35 11.97 13.57 -10.03
N PRO A 36 12.87 14.49 -9.65
CA PRO A 36 13.57 14.43 -8.37
C PRO A 36 12.63 14.32 -7.16
N ALA A 37 11.46 14.97 -7.21
CA ALA A 37 10.47 14.95 -6.14
C ALA A 37 9.85 13.57 -5.85
N PHE A 38 9.83 12.66 -6.83
CA PHE A 38 9.20 11.32 -6.69
C PHE A 38 10.22 10.19 -6.63
N ARG A 39 11.52 10.50 -6.73
CA ARG A 39 12.58 9.50 -6.70
C ARG A 39 12.62 8.77 -5.36
N GLU A 40 12.73 9.54 -4.26
CA GLU A 40 12.82 8.96 -2.91
C GLU A 40 11.55 8.21 -2.48
N PRO A 41 10.33 8.78 -2.60
CA PRO A 41 9.10 8.04 -2.26
C PRO A 41 8.98 6.74 -3.05
N CYS A 42 9.33 6.75 -4.34
CA CYS A 42 9.22 5.54 -5.13
C CYS A 42 10.24 4.46 -4.75
N LEU A 43 11.48 4.84 -4.42
CA LEU A 43 12.48 3.88 -3.95
C LEU A 43 12.04 3.26 -2.62
N GLY A 44 11.59 4.08 -1.67
CA GLY A 44 11.11 3.61 -0.37
C GLY A 44 9.93 2.66 -0.48
N ILE A 45 8.92 3.00 -1.29
CA ILE A 45 7.76 2.11 -1.50
C ILE A 45 8.19 0.79 -2.15
N LYS A 46 9.12 0.81 -3.11
CA LYS A 46 9.62 -0.41 -3.77
C LYS A 46 10.36 -1.33 -2.80
N GLU A 47 11.26 -0.79 -2.00
CA GLU A 47 12.01 -1.54 -0.99
C GLU A 47 11.07 -2.14 0.05
N ALA A 48 10.17 -1.33 0.63
CA ALA A 48 9.18 -1.81 1.60
C ALA A 48 8.28 -2.91 1.02
N THR A 49 7.86 -2.78 -0.24
CA THR A 49 7.05 -3.82 -0.90
C THR A 49 7.86 -5.11 -1.08
N ALA A 50 9.12 -5.02 -1.49
CA ALA A 50 9.98 -6.18 -1.64
C ALA A 50 10.20 -6.91 -0.30
N ASP A 51 10.46 -6.16 0.77
CA ASP A 51 10.66 -6.72 2.10
C ASP A 51 9.39 -7.36 2.66
N LEU A 52 8.23 -6.71 2.53
CA LEU A 52 6.95 -7.26 2.98
C LEU A 52 6.58 -8.55 2.25
N VAL A 53 6.85 -8.62 0.94
CA VAL A 53 6.57 -9.83 0.13
C VAL A 53 7.55 -10.96 0.47
N THR A 54 8.82 -10.64 0.74
CA THR A 54 9.88 -11.64 0.93
C THR A 54 9.97 -12.15 2.36
N TYR A 55 9.87 -11.25 3.34
CA TYR A 55 10.15 -11.54 4.75
C TYR A 55 8.92 -11.37 5.65
N GLY A 56 7.95 -10.54 5.26
CA GLY A 56 6.79 -10.22 6.11
C GLY A 56 7.18 -9.34 7.30
N CYS A 57 6.58 -9.59 8.47
CA CYS A 57 6.85 -8.82 9.68
C CYS A 57 7.99 -9.45 10.50
N PRO A 58 8.94 -8.66 11.02
CA PRO A 58 9.91 -9.14 12.00
C PRO A 58 9.21 -9.51 13.33
N THR A 59 9.83 -10.43 14.07
CA THR A 59 9.38 -10.90 15.39
C THR A 59 10.01 -10.13 16.54
#